data_AF-A0A5K1K6M7-F1
#
_entry.id   AF-A0A5K1K6M7-F1
#
_cell.length_a   1.000
_cell.length_b   1.000
_cell.length_c   1.000
_cell.angle_alpha   90.00
_cell.angle_beta   90.00
_cell.angle_gamma   90.00
#
_symmetry.space_group_name_H-M   'P 1'
#
loop_
_entity.id
_entity.type
_entity.pdbx_description
1 polymer ?
#
loop_
_entity_poly.entity_id
_entity_poly.type
_entity_poly.pdbx_seq_one_letter_code
_entity_poly.pdbx_strand_id
1 'polypeptide(L)' 'MASSNAPKKVVVIGAGVVGLTTSVKIQEKGGYNVTIIAETFPGDPKTIKYTSLWA' A
#
# COMPACT_ATOMS: atom_id res chain seq x y z
N MET A 1 17.01 -11.36 22.46
CA MET A 1 15.75 -11.93 21.95
C MET A 1 14.95 -10.77 21.35
N ALA A 2 14.69 -10.62 20.05
CA ALA A 2 14.83 -11.50 18.89
C ALA A 2 15.35 -10.70 17.68
N SER A 3 16.38 -11.21 17.00
CA SER A 3 16.66 -10.86 15.61
C SER A 3 16.06 -11.96 14.75
N SER A 4 14.75 -11.87 14.49
CA SER A 4 14.16 -12.66 13.42
C SER A 4 14.43 -11.92 12.12
N ASN A 5 15.24 -12.50 11.24
CA ASN A 5 15.57 -11.99 9.90
C ASN A 5 14.36 -11.99 8.94
N ALA A 6 13.14 -11.99 9.49
CA ALA A 6 11.90 -12.03 8.75
C ALA A 6 11.49 -10.60 8.33
N PRO A 7 10.95 -10.43 7.11
CA PRO A 7 10.52 -9.12 6.66
C PRO A 7 9.41 -8.57 7.56
N LYS A 8 9.52 -7.29 7.91
CA LYS A 8 8.52 -6.57 8.72
C LYS A 8 7.24 -6.42 7.91
N LYS A 9 6.11 -6.85 8.48
CA LYS A 9 4.81 -6.75 7.81
C LYS A 9 4.25 -5.33 7.95
N VAL A 10 3.84 -4.73 6.85
CA VAL A 10 3.21 -3.40 6.81
C VAL A 10 1.92 -3.51 6.03
N VAL A 11 0.82 -3.02 6.62
CA VAL A 11 -0.49 -2.96 5.96
C VAL A 11 -0.80 -1.50 5.63
N VAL A 12 -1.05 -1.22 4.36
CA VAL A 12 -1.44 0.10 3.86
C VAL A 12 -2.92 0.06 3.49
N ILE A 13 -3.70 0.98 4.06
CA ILE A 13 -5.14 1.09 3.79
C ILE A 13 -5.35 2.18 2.74
N GLY A 14 -5.89 1.79 1.58
CA GLY A 14 -6.17 2.65 0.45
C GLY A 14 -5.12 2.56 -0.67
N ALA A 15 -5.60 2.40 -1.90
CA ALA A 15 -4.79 2.36 -3.13
C ALA A 15 -4.83 3.69 -3.90
N GLY A 16 -4.97 4.82 -3.18
CA GLY A 16 -4.79 6.15 -3.75
C GLY A 16 -3.30 6.51 -3.94
N VAL A 17 -3.03 7.69 -4.51
CA VAL A 17 -1.66 8.15 -4.82
C VAL A 17 -0.73 8.05 -3.60
N VAL A 18 -1.19 8.51 -2.43
CA VAL A 18 -0.40 8.46 -1.19
C VAL A 18 -0.13 7.01 -0.78
N GLY A 19 -1.17 6.16 -0.70
CA GLY A 19 -1.02 4.77 -0.28
C GLY A 19 -0.09 3.96 -1.19
N LEU A 20 -0.21 4.11 -2.50
CA LEU A 20 0.65 3.44 -3.48
C LEU A 20 2.10 3.97 -3.38
N THR A 21 2.30 5.29 -3.32
CA THR A 21 3.64 5.90 -3.24
C THR A 21 4.35 5.50 -1.95
N THR A 22 3.64 5.50 -0.82
CA THR A 22 4.17 5.05 0.47
C THR A 22 4.54 3.56 0.40
N SER A 23 3.70 2.73 -0.22
CA SER A 23 3.97 1.29 -0.38
C SER A 23 5.26 1.03 -1.17
N VAL A 24 5.45 1.75 -2.28
CA VAL A 24 6.68 1.68 -3.08
C VAL A 24 7.89 2.10 -2.26
N LYS A 25 7.82 3.25 -1.59
CA LYS A 25 8.92 3.77 -0.76
C LYS A 25 9.29 2.85 0.41
N ILE A 26 8.33 2.11 0.95
CA ILE A 26 8.60 1.11 2.00
C ILE A 26 9.25 -0.13 1.41
N GLN A 27 8.78 -0.62 0.27
CA GLN A 27 9.40 -1.77 -0.41
C GLN A 27 10.84 -1.48 -0.86
N GLU A 28 11.12 -0.28 -1.39
CA GLU A 28 12.46 0.15 -1.80
C GLU A 28 13.49 0.09 -0.68
N LYS A 29 13.09 0.24 0.59
CA LYS A 29 13.98 0.14 1.75
C LYS A 29 14.47 -1.28 2.03
N GLY A 30 13.80 -2.30 1.47
CA GLY A 30 14.10 -3.70 1.72
C GLY A 30 13.72 -4.16 3.14
N GLY A 31 13.49 -5.47 3.30
CA GLY A 31 13.15 -6.06 4.60
C GLY A 31 11.72 -5.77 5.08
N TYR A 32 10.85 -5.29 4.20
CA TYR A 32 9.43 -5.08 4.47
C TYR A 32 8.58 -5.94 3.52
N ASN A 33 7.52 -6.53 4.05
CA ASN A 33 6.46 -7.15 3.26
C ASN A 33 5.22 -6.25 3.36
N VAL A 34 4.89 -5.59 2.25
CA VAL A 34 3.81 -4.60 2.19
C VAL A 34 2.56 -5.23 1.61
N THR A 35 1.45 -5.12 2.34
CA THR A 35 0.11 -5.53 1.88
C THR A 35 -0.76 -4.29 1.76
N ILE A 36 -1.41 -4.12 0.61
CA ILE A 36 -2.33 -3.00 0.35
C ILE A 36 -3.75 -3.53 0.38
N ILE A 37 -4.61 -2.87 1.16
CA ILE A 37 -6.03 -3.20 1.25
C ILE A 37 -6.82 -1.97 0.80
N ALA A 38 -7.63 -2.11 -0.23
CA ALA A 38 -8.45 -1.03 -0.78
C ALA A 38 -9.77 -1.57 -1.36
N GLU A 39 -10.82 -0.74 -1.39
CA GLU A 39 -12.09 -1.05 -2.07
C GLU A 39 -11.92 -1.04 -3.60
N THR A 40 -11.05 -0.19 -4.12
CA THR A 40 -10.82 -0.07 -5.56
C THR A 40 -9.33 0.10 -5.85
N PHE A 41 -8.85 -0.59 -6.87
CA PHE A 41 -7.46 -0.60 -7.33
C PHE A 41 -7.30 0.02 -8.71
N PRO A 42 -6.08 0.48 -9.06
CA PRO A 42 -5.75 0.77 -10.44
C PRO A 42 -5.98 -0.48 -11.31
N GLY A 43 -6.87 -0.38 -12.29
CA GLY A 43 -7.23 -1.49 -13.19
C GLY A 43 -8.64 -2.04 -12.97
N ASP A 44 -9.29 -1.70 -11.86
CA ASP A 44 -10.71 -2.00 -11.68
C ASP A 44 -11.59 -1.17 -12.63
N PRO A 45 -12.85 -1.57 -12.87
CA PRO A 45 -13.81 -0.76 -13.61
C PRO A 45 -13.87 0.67 -13.07
N LYS A 46 -13.89 1.65 -13.98
CA LYS A 46 -13.90 3.07 -13.62
C LYS A 46 -15.07 3.36 -12.68
N THR A 47 -14.76 4.02 -11.57
CA THR A 47 -15.74 4.43 -10.57
C THR A 47 -15.30 5.76 -9.96
N ILE A 48 -16.28 6.61 -9.61
CA ILE A 48 -16.05 7.87 -8.91
C ILE A 48 -15.47 7.67 -7.50
N LYS A 49 -15.51 6.44 -6.98
CA LYS A 49 -14.94 6.07 -5.68
C LYS A 49 -13.44 5.82 -5.73
N TYR A 50 -12.88 5.66 -6.93
CA TYR A 50 -11.45 5.45 -7.11
C TYR A 50 -10.75 6.79 -6.99
N THR A 51 -10.02 6.98 -5.88
CA THR A 51 -9.42 8.23 -5.36
C THR A 51 -10.37 9.05 -4.49
N SER A 52 -9.80 9.88 -3.61
CA SER A 52 -10.61 10.69 -2.68
C SER A 52 -11.39 11.74 -3.47
N LEU A 53 -12.62 12.06 -3.06
CA LEU A 53 -13.43 13.15 -3.63
C LEU A 53 -12.78 14.55 -3.48
N TRP A 54 -11.68 14.65 -2.73
CA TRP A 54 -10.88 15.85 -2.52
C TRP A 54 -9.71 15.99 -3.50
N ALA A 55 -9.56 15.07 -4.46
CA ALA A 55 -8.50 15.05 -5.47
C ALA A 55 -9.06 14.72 -6.86
#